data_AF-A0A075NBP5-F1
#
_entry.id   AF-A0A075NBP5-F1
#
_cell.length_a   1.000
_cell.length_b   1.000
_cell.length_c   1.000
_cell.angle_alpha   90.00
_cell.angle_beta   90.00
_cell.angle_gamma   90.00
#
_symmetry.space_group_name_H-M   'P 1'
#
loop_
_entity.id
_entity.type
_entity.pdbx_description
1 polymer ?
#
loop_
_entity_poly.entity_id
_entity_poly.type
_entity_poly.pdbx_seq_one_letter_code
_entity_poly.pdbx_strand_id
1 'polypeptide(L)'
;MTVAGPHVQVLASYAGEEADEWELDGMAAITRNTYGEGEAYFLGCDLGVSDLTRFVGGWLAAQPQDGRQPEANLRSPASGVTSDVLHTVRQSDDAIFDFYLTRGRSDVELRDIAGEPIVLFRAERGSDGGAYTVHRNGVFVTKRPNPSV
;
A
#
# COMPACT_ATOMS: atom_id res chain seq x y z
N MET A 1 30.31 -1.10 4.15
CA MET A 1 29.70 0.18 4.60
C MET A 1 28.85 -0.08 5.82
N THR A 2 29.27 0.35 7.01
CA THR A 2 28.50 0.12 8.25
C THR A 2 27.57 1.31 8.48
N VAL A 3 26.26 1.08 8.54
CA VAL A 3 25.30 2.11 8.97
C VAL A 3 25.46 2.26 10.48
N ALA A 4 26.13 3.32 10.93
CA ALA A 4 26.45 3.57 12.33
C ALA A 4 25.73 4.83 12.84
N GLY A 5 25.09 4.71 13.99
CA GLY A 5 24.44 5.81 14.70
C GLY A 5 23.99 5.35 16.09
N PRO A 6 23.86 6.26 17.07
CA PRO A 6 23.56 5.91 18.47
C PRO A 6 22.17 5.28 18.67
N HIS A 7 21.29 5.38 17.67
CA HIS A 7 19.91 4.88 17.69
C HIS A 7 19.59 3.91 16.55
N VAL A 8 20.62 3.36 15.90
CA VAL A 8 20.42 2.40 14.81
C VAL A 8 19.93 1.07 15.38
N GLN A 9 18.78 0.62 14.90
CA GLN A 9 18.23 -0.71 15.12
C GLN A 9 18.46 -1.56 13.88
N VAL A 10 19.08 -2.73 14.05
CA VAL A 10 19.19 -3.73 12.97
C VAL A 10 17.90 -4.55 12.92
N LEU A 11 17.26 -4.59 11.76
CA LEU A 11 16.00 -5.31 11.53
C LEU A 11 16.25 -6.67 10.84
N ALA A 12 17.29 -6.75 10.01
CA ALA A 12 17.74 -7.97 9.37
C ALA A 12 19.25 -7.90 9.10
N SER A 13 19.91 -9.06 9.12
CA SER A 13 21.30 -9.22 8.73
C SER A 13 21.41 -10.19 7.56
N TYR A 14 22.46 -10.06 6.75
CA TYR A 14 22.80 -11.07 5.76
C TYR A 14 23.18 -12.37 6.47
N ALA A 15 22.84 -13.49 5.86
CA ALA A 15 23.13 -14.82 6.38
C ALA A 15 23.28 -15.82 5.23
N GLY A 16 24.11 -16.85 5.42
CA GLY A 16 24.26 -17.99 4.52
C GLY A 16 25.60 -18.00 3.77
N GLU A 17 25.82 -19.06 2.99
CA GLU A 17 27.09 -19.32 2.30
C GLU A 17 27.47 -18.18 1.34
N GLU A 18 26.52 -17.70 0.53
CA GLU A 18 26.77 -16.52 -0.32
C GLU A 18 27.10 -15.28 0.53
N ALA A 19 26.47 -15.06 1.69
CA ALA A 19 26.84 -13.93 2.53
C ALA A 19 28.26 -14.06 3.09
N ASP A 20 28.68 -15.27 3.47
CA ASP A 20 30.03 -15.56 3.95
C ASP A 20 31.09 -15.35 2.86
N GLU A 21 30.82 -15.83 1.64
CA GLU A 21 31.71 -15.64 0.48
C GLU A 21 32.02 -14.16 0.20
N TRP A 22 31.05 -13.29 0.44
CA TRP A 22 31.18 -11.85 0.24
C TRP A 22 31.59 -11.10 1.53
N GLU A 23 31.94 -11.80 2.61
CA GLU A 23 32.26 -11.24 3.93
C GLU A 23 31.14 -10.36 4.52
N LEU A 24 29.89 -10.69 4.20
CA LEU A 24 28.69 -10.02 4.65
C LEU A 24 27.95 -10.76 5.78
N ASP A 25 28.34 -11.98 6.13
CA ASP A 25 27.64 -12.76 7.15
C ASP A 25 27.53 -11.99 8.48
N GLY A 26 26.30 -11.90 9.01
CA GLY A 26 25.99 -11.12 10.20
C GLY A 26 25.93 -9.59 10.01
N MET A 27 26.40 -9.06 8.87
CA MET A 27 26.33 -7.63 8.56
C MET A 27 24.87 -7.18 8.40
N ALA A 28 24.55 -5.98 8.89
CA ALA A 28 23.20 -5.44 8.81
C ALA A 28 22.76 -5.22 7.36
N ALA A 29 21.67 -5.88 6.96
CA ALA A 29 21.05 -5.74 5.64
C ALA A 29 19.92 -4.71 5.66
N ILE A 30 19.15 -4.65 6.75
CA ILE A 30 18.06 -3.69 6.91
C ILE A 30 18.20 -3.02 8.29
N THR A 31 18.14 -1.69 8.30
CA THR A 31 18.24 -0.91 9.55
C THR A 31 17.14 0.15 9.63
N ARG A 32 16.80 0.53 10.86
CA ARG A 32 15.94 1.66 11.21
C ARG A 32 16.72 2.61 12.10
N ASN A 33 16.62 3.91 11.85
CA ASN A 33 17.25 4.92 12.67
C ASN A 33 16.29 6.09 12.91
N THR A 34 16.13 6.50 14.16
CA THR A 34 15.35 7.71 14.49
C THR A 34 16.15 8.96 14.10
N TYR A 35 15.46 9.96 13.56
CA TYR A 35 16.07 11.24 13.19
C TYR A 35 15.05 12.37 13.30
N GLY A 36 15.23 13.24 14.29
CA GLY A 36 14.22 14.23 14.66
C GLY A 36 12.92 13.55 15.09
N GLU A 37 11.78 14.02 14.57
CA GLU A 37 10.44 13.46 14.83
C GLU A 37 10.10 12.26 13.93
N GLY A 38 11.03 11.82 13.09
CA GLY A 38 10.81 10.78 12.10
C GLY A 38 11.81 9.63 12.21
N GLU A 39 11.68 8.71 11.27
CA GLU A 39 12.50 7.51 11.19
C GLU A 39 12.94 7.26 9.75
N ALA A 40 14.19 6.83 9.60
CA ALA A 40 14.76 6.43 8.33
C ALA A 40 14.97 4.91 8.32
N TYR A 41 14.51 4.27 7.25
CA TYR A 41 14.78 2.86 6.99
C TYR A 41 15.78 2.75 5.84
N PHE A 42 16.84 1.98 6.05
CA PHE A 42 17.83 1.68 5.04
C PHE A 42 17.77 0.19 4.68
N LEU A 43 17.63 -0.09 3.38
CA LEU A 43 17.67 -1.43 2.80
C LEU A 43 18.97 -1.52 1.99
N GLY A 44 19.94 -2.29 2.49
CA GLY A 44 21.24 -2.50 1.85
C GLY A 44 21.24 -3.59 0.78
N CYS A 45 20.11 -4.26 0.57
CA CYS A 45 19.95 -5.32 -0.41
C CYS A 45 18.82 -5.01 -1.40
N ASP A 46 18.94 -5.58 -2.60
CA ASP A 46 17.83 -5.62 -3.54
C ASP A 46 16.82 -6.67 -3.08
N LEU A 47 15.60 -6.22 -2.77
CA LEU A 47 14.51 -7.09 -2.36
C LEU A 47 13.51 -7.19 -3.49
N GLY A 48 13.12 -8.41 -3.83
CA GLY A 48 12.00 -8.64 -4.72
C GLY A 48 10.70 -8.03 -4.17
N VAL A 49 9.74 -7.75 -5.06
CA VAL A 49 8.45 -7.11 -4.69
C VAL A 49 7.72 -7.85 -3.57
N SER A 50 7.79 -9.18 -3.53
CA SER A 50 7.16 -9.99 -2.47
C SER A 50 7.75 -9.69 -1.08
N ASP A 51 9.07 -9.60 -1.00
CA ASP A 51 9.78 -9.35 0.26
C ASP A 51 9.65 -7.89 0.68
N LEU A 52 9.70 -6.95 -0.27
CA LEU A 52 9.35 -5.54 -0.03
C LEU A 52 7.92 -5.40 0.50
N THR A 53 6.96 -6.13 -0.07
CA THR A 53 5.56 -6.09 0.39
C THR A 53 5.44 -6.58 1.83
N ARG A 54 6.13 -7.68 2.17
CA ARG A 54 6.18 -8.18 3.56
C ARG A 54 6.83 -7.17 4.49
N PHE A 55 7.93 -6.54 4.07
CA PHE A 55 8.62 -5.52 4.84
C PHE A 55 7.73 -4.29 5.11
N VAL A 56 7.14 -3.71 4.06
CA VAL A 56 6.24 -2.55 4.17
C VAL A 56 5.03 -2.88 5.05
N GLY A 57 4.40 -4.05 4.84
CA GLY A 57 3.26 -4.49 5.64
C GLY A 57 3.58 -4.68 7.12
N GLY A 58 4.74 -5.27 7.43
CA GLY A 58 5.15 -5.57 8.81
C GLY A 58 5.75 -4.39 9.58
N TRP A 59 6.46 -3.49 8.89
CA TRP A 59 7.24 -2.43 9.55
C TRP A 59 6.70 -1.03 9.33
N LEU A 60 6.09 -0.73 8.19
CA LEU A 60 5.64 0.64 7.87
C LEU A 60 4.14 0.80 8.05
N ALA A 61 3.34 -0.18 7.63
CA ALA A 61 1.88 -0.11 7.73
C ALA A 61 1.34 -0.56 9.10
N ALA A 62 2.09 -1.38 9.85
CA ALA A 62 1.67 -1.92 11.14
C ALA A 62 2.08 -1.08 12.36
N GLN A 63 2.93 -0.05 12.21
CA GLN A 63 3.27 0.85 13.31
C GLN A 63 2.07 1.79 13.57
N PRO A 64 1.51 1.83 14.79
CA PRO A 64 0.59 2.88 15.17
C PRO A 64 1.40 4.18 15.23
N GLN A 65 1.31 5.01 14.18
CA GLN A 65 1.79 6.37 14.28
C GLN A 65 0.87 7.10 15.27
N ASP A 66 1.46 7.57 16.39
CA ASP A 66 0.80 8.26 17.50
C ASP A 66 -0.26 9.27 17.03
N GLY A 67 -1.52 8.83 16.96
CA GLY A 67 -2.69 9.66 16.64
C GLY A 67 -2.74 10.29 15.24
N ARG A 68 -1.63 10.31 14.49
CA ARG A 68 -1.57 10.71 13.08
C ARG A 68 -1.56 9.45 12.24
N GLN A 69 -2.74 8.92 11.96
CA GLN A 69 -2.86 8.08 10.77
C GLN A 69 -2.31 8.90 9.61
N PRO A 70 -1.38 8.36 8.78
CA PRO A 70 -1.11 9.01 7.53
C PRO A 70 -2.44 9.07 6.78
N GLU A 71 -3.01 10.26 6.65
CA GLU A 71 -4.12 10.56 5.74
C GLU A 71 -3.71 10.33 4.26
N ALA A 72 -2.56 9.69 4.02
CA ALA A 72 -2.21 9.11 2.74
C ALA A 72 -2.90 7.74 2.59
N ASN A 73 -4.16 7.76 2.15
CA ASN A 73 -4.72 6.81 1.18
C ASN A 73 -4.73 5.29 1.49
N LEU A 74 -4.42 4.84 2.70
CA LEU A 74 -4.32 3.39 2.97
C LEU A 74 -5.65 2.70 3.34
N ARG A 75 -6.73 3.46 3.55
CA ARG A 75 -8.07 2.89 3.73
C ARG A 75 -9.04 3.56 2.78
N SER A 76 -9.30 2.92 1.65
CA SER A 76 -10.54 3.17 0.94
C SER A 76 -11.70 2.92 1.91
N PRO A 77 -12.73 3.77 1.97
CA PRO A 77 -13.95 3.47 2.73
C PRO A 77 -14.72 2.27 2.15
N ALA A 78 -14.33 1.85 0.95
CA ALA A 78 -14.81 0.69 0.22
C ALA A 78 -14.35 -0.64 0.85
N SER A 79 -15.31 -1.48 1.24
CA SER A 79 -15.06 -2.88 1.58
C SER A 79 -14.63 -3.66 0.33
N GLY A 80 -13.61 -4.52 0.46
CA GLY A 80 -13.09 -5.34 -0.65
C GLY A 80 -11.94 -4.72 -1.44
N VAL A 81 -11.47 -3.51 -1.08
CA VAL A 81 -10.18 -3.00 -1.57
C VAL A 81 -9.06 -3.77 -0.86
N THR A 82 -8.64 -4.86 -1.49
CA THR A 82 -7.46 -5.64 -1.11
C THR A 82 -6.22 -5.17 -1.89
N SER A 83 -5.07 -5.82 -1.67
CA SER A 83 -3.88 -5.63 -2.52
C SER A 83 -4.13 -5.89 -4.02
N ASP A 84 -5.22 -6.58 -4.36
CA ASP A 84 -5.62 -6.88 -5.74
C ASP A 84 -6.30 -5.71 -6.46
N VAL A 85 -6.58 -4.61 -5.75
CA VAL A 85 -7.19 -3.39 -6.32
C VAL A 85 -6.28 -2.20 -6.08
N LEU A 86 -5.92 -1.50 -7.15
CA LEU A 86 -5.35 -0.16 -7.05
C LEU A 86 -6.49 0.83 -6.90
N HIS A 87 -6.57 1.49 -5.74
CA HIS A 87 -7.46 2.64 -5.54
C HIS A 87 -6.66 3.94 -5.63
N THR A 88 -7.07 4.83 -6.53
CA THR A 88 -6.51 6.19 -6.60
C THR A 88 -7.64 7.20 -6.56
N VAL A 89 -7.37 8.34 -5.93
CA VAL A 89 -8.36 9.40 -5.72
C VAL A 89 -7.87 10.66 -6.39
N ARG A 90 -8.73 11.29 -7.20
CA ARG A 90 -8.51 12.65 -7.72
C ARG A 90 -9.56 13.57 -7.12
N GLN A 91 -9.12 14.65 -6.51
CA GLN A 91 -9.98 15.63 -5.88
C GLN A 91 -9.84 17.00 -6.58
N SER A 92 -10.98 17.63 -6.83
CA SER A 92 -11.13 19.03 -7.22
C SER A 92 -12.04 19.73 -6.22
N ASP A 93 -12.27 21.03 -6.41
CA ASP A 93 -13.10 21.82 -5.49
C ASP A 93 -14.51 21.25 -5.36
N ASP A 94 -15.17 20.88 -6.47
CA ASP A 94 -16.57 20.43 -6.42
C ASP A 94 -16.76 18.90 -6.37
N ALA A 95 -15.72 18.12 -6.64
CA ALA A 95 -15.86 16.70 -6.90
C ALA A 95 -14.64 15.88 -6.49
N ILE A 96 -14.91 14.63 -6.13
CA ILE A 96 -13.92 13.60 -5.89
C ILE A 96 -14.21 12.43 -6.83
N PHE A 97 -13.16 11.93 -7.46
CA PHE A 97 -13.20 10.79 -8.38
C PHE A 97 -12.39 9.65 -7.77
N ASP A 98 -13.05 8.52 -7.53
CA ASP A 98 -12.45 7.31 -7.00
C ASP A 98 -12.25 6.32 -8.16
N PHE A 99 -11.01 5.91 -8.41
CA PHE A 99 -10.64 4.98 -9.48
C PHE A 99 -10.22 3.64 -8.86
N TYR A 100 -10.90 2.57 -9.26
CA TYR A 100 -10.62 1.20 -8.84
C TYR A 100 -10.14 0.39 -10.06
N LEU A 101 -8.89 -0.05 -10.04
CA LEU A 101 -8.28 -0.85 -11.10
C LEU A 101 -7.86 -2.21 -10.55
N THR A 102 -8.32 -3.30 -11.18
CA THR A 102 -7.89 -4.64 -10.76
C THR A 102 -6.45 -4.91 -11.19
N ARG A 103 -5.63 -5.34 -10.23
CA ARG A 103 -4.23 -5.74 -10.39
C ARG A 103 -4.05 -7.25 -10.42
N GLY A 104 -4.98 -7.96 -9.77
CA GLY A 104 -4.98 -9.41 -9.65
C GLY A 104 -5.35 -10.14 -10.94
N ARG A 105 -5.29 -11.47 -10.89
CA ARG A 105 -5.73 -12.35 -11.99
C ARG A 105 -7.19 -12.78 -11.89
N SER A 106 -7.86 -12.38 -10.82
CA SER A 106 -9.23 -12.77 -10.49
C SER A 106 -10.13 -11.54 -10.52
N ASP A 107 -11.42 -11.80 -10.59
CA ASP A 107 -12.45 -10.79 -10.41
C ASP A 107 -12.49 -10.36 -8.94
N VAL A 108 -12.82 -9.10 -8.69
CA VAL A 108 -12.92 -8.53 -7.35
C VAL A 108 -14.32 -7.97 -7.13
N GLU A 109 -14.91 -8.31 -5.99
CA GLU A 109 -16.15 -7.71 -5.52
C GLU A 109 -15.84 -6.50 -4.63
N LEU A 110 -16.38 -5.35 -5.01
CA LEU A 110 -16.27 -4.08 -4.31
C LEU A 110 -17.62 -3.73 -3.68
N ARG A 111 -17.64 -3.40 -2.40
CA ARG A 111 -18.84 -3.04 -1.64
C ARG A 111 -18.66 -1.69 -0.95
N ASP A 112 -19.77 -1.10 -0.53
CA ASP A 112 -19.81 0.18 0.21
C ASP A 112 -19.15 1.32 -0.57
N ILE A 113 -19.29 1.30 -1.90
CA ILE A 113 -18.69 2.29 -2.78
C ILE A 113 -19.51 3.58 -2.75
N ALA A 114 -18.86 4.66 -2.33
CA ALA A 114 -19.44 5.99 -2.34
C ALA A 114 -19.46 6.59 -3.75
N GLY A 115 -20.49 7.40 -4.01
CA GLY A 115 -20.62 8.16 -5.25
C GLY A 115 -21.40 7.45 -6.35
N GLU A 116 -21.64 8.20 -7.43
CA GLU A 116 -22.30 7.72 -8.64
C GLU A 116 -21.29 7.03 -9.56
N PRO A 117 -21.61 5.86 -10.13
CA PRO A 117 -20.75 5.21 -11.12
C PRO A 117 -20.73 6.02 -12.42
N ILE A 118 -19.53 6.44 -12.86
CA ILE A 118 -19.35 7.20 -14.11
C ILE A 118 -18.63 6.39 -15.19
N VAL A 119 -17.86 5.37 -14.81
CA VAL A 119 -17.22 4.44 -15.75
C VAL A 119 -17.31 3.02 -15.19
N LEU A 120 -17.85 2.11 -15.99
CA LEU A 120 -17.84 0.67 -15.75
C LEU A 120 -17.23 0.00 -16.99
N PHE A 121 -15.94 -0.33 -16.92
CA PHE A 121 -15.25 -1.07 -17.97
C PHE A 121 -14.88 -2.46 -17.48
N ARG A 122 -15.47 -3.49 -18.08
CA ARG A 122 -15.37 -4.88 -17.59
C ARG A 122 -15.68 -4.94 -16.08
N ALA A 123 -16.76 -4.27 -15.71
CA ALA A 123 -17.30 -4.24 -14.38
C ALA A 123 -18.82 -4.23 -14.48
N GLU A 124 -19.48 -4.87 -13.53
CA GLU A 124 -20.93 -4.96 -13.47
C GLU A 124 -21.43 -4.65 -12.06
N ARG A 125 -22.61 -4.04 -12.00
CA ARG A 125 -23.28 -3.81 -10.73
C ARG A 125 -23.95 -5.10 -10.29
N GLY A 126 -23.71 -5.50 -9.05
CA GLY A 126 -24.35 -6.65 -8.42
C GLY A 126 -25.87 -6.48 -8.32
N SER A 127 -26.58 -7.60 -8.27
CA SER A 127 -28.05 -7.66 -8.20
C SER A 127 -28.62 -7.07 -6.91
N ASP A 128 -27.83 -7.01 -5.83
CA ASP A 128 -28.18 -6.38 -4.55
C ASP A 128 -28.06 -4.85 -4.58
N GLY A 129 -27.58 -4.27 -5.68
CA GLY A 129 -27.46 -2.83 -5.89
C GLY A 129 -26.35 -2.15 -5.08
N GLY A 130 -25.70 -2.86 -4.15
CA GLY A 130 -24.64 -2.36 -3.27
C GLY A 130 -23.24 -2.90 -3.57
N ALA A 131 -23.14 -3.96 -4.37
CA ALA A 131 -21.87 -4.53 -4.82
C ALA A 131 -21.55 -4.18 -6.28
N TYR A 132 -20.26 -4.17 -6.61
CA TYR A 132 -19.74 -4.11 -7.97
C TYR A 132 -18.70 -5.20 -8.18
N THR A 133 -18.90 -6.04 -9.18
CA THR A 133 -17.88 -7.00 -9.61
C THR A 133 -17.02 -6.32 -10.66
N VAL A 134 -15.74 -6.12 -10.39
CA VAL A 134 -14.76 -5.64 -11.36
C VAL A 134 -13.96 -6.83 -11.83
N HIS A 135 -14.07 -7.17 -13.12
CA HIS A 135 -13.39 -8.34 -13.65
C HIS A 135 -11.89 -8.09 -13.79
N ARG A 136 -11.13 -9.15 -14.09
CA ARG A 136 -9.69 -9.03 -14.40
C ARG A 136 -9.41 -7.98 -15.49
N ASN A 137 -8.48 -7.06 -15.24
CA ASN A 137 -8.15 -5.90 -16.09
C ASN A 137 -9.34 -4.94 -16.30
N GLY A 138 -10.28 -4.93 -15.36
CA GLY A 138 -11.42 -4.01 -15.32
C GLY A 138 -11.08 -2.71 -14.62
N VAL A 139 -11.87 -1.70 -14.92
CA VAL A 139 -11.77 -0.36 -14.34
C VAL A 139 -13.16 0.08 -13.93
N PHE A 140 -13.27 0.52 -12.69
CA PHE A 140 -14.48 1.10 -12.13
C PHE A 140 -14.16 2.49 -11.58
N VAL A 141 -14.96 3.50 -11.96
CA VAL A 141 -14.77 4.88 -11.49
C VAL A 141 -16.09 5.42 -10.96
N THR A 142 -16.04 6.00 -9.75
CA THR A 142 -17.15 6.76 -9.19
C THR A 142 -16.82 8.24 -9.04
N LYS A 143 -17.87 9.05 -9.01
CA LYS A 143 -17.82 10.47 -8.73
C LYS A 143 -18.67 10.77 -7.50
N ARG A 144 -18.17 11.60 -6.59
CA ARG A 144 -18.93 12.10 -5.44
C ARG A 144 -18.66 13.59 -5.23
N PRO A 145 -19.60 14.34 -4.64
CA PRO A 145 -19.34 15.74 -4.29
C PRO A 145 -18.16 15.81 -3.30
N ASN A 146 -17.37 16.87 -3.41
CA ASN A 146 -16.35 17.16 -2.41
C ASN A 146 -17.00 17.92 -1.24
N PRO A 147 -17.01 17.37 0.00
CA PRO A 147 -17.63 18.02 1.16
C PRO A 147 -16.80 19.16 1.75
N SER A 148 -15.62 19.45 1.17
CA SER A 148 -14.72 20.51 1.64
C SER A 148 -15.15 21.91 1.16
N VAL A 149 -16.35 22.03 0.59
CA VAL A 149 -17.01 23.26 0.13
C VAL A 149 -18.41 23.34 0.73
#